data_AF-A0A813K6W2-F1
#
_entry.id   AF-A0A813K6W2-F1
#
_cell.length_a   1.000
_cell.length_b   1.000
_cell.length_c   1.000
_cell.angle_alpha   90.00
_cell.angle_beta   90.00
_cell.angle_gamma   90.00
#
_symmetry.space_group_name_H-M   'P 1'
#
loop_
_entity.id
_entity.type
_entity.pdbx_description
1 polymer ?
#
loop_
_entity_poly.entity_id
_entity_poly.type
_entity_poly.pdbx_seq_one_letter_code
_entity_poly.pdbx_strand_id
1 'polypeptide(L)'
;APGEFPNQGCGQKMPDGSFGPGLNQNGGATWAAEWDPARHHIRTWFFPNGQEPEDLASHKPRPEFWGIPTSFFTLDPRFCSAGHFKNMRMVFDTTFCGDYGNPTFASSCPGVGMSCNDFVQKKPEEFAEAYWSIRGLDVYQRPGYATLEAKPMEPSR
;
A
#
# COMPACT_ATOMS: atom_id res chain seq x y z
N ALA A 1 -12.57 -16.14 2.67
CA ALA A 1 -13.58 -16.95 1.97
C ALA A 1 -13.29 -18.44 2.18
N PRO A 2 -14.18 -19.39 1.83
CA PRO A 2 -13.82 -20.81 1.83
C PRO A 2 -12.54 -21.03 0.99
N GLY A 3 -11.54 -21.70 1.56
CA GLY A 3 -10.25 -21.98 0.88
C GLY A 3 -9.18 -20.88 0.99
N GLU A 4 -9.44 -19.79 1.71
CA GLU A 4 -8.44 -18.74 1.99
C GLU A 4 -7.90 -18.86 3.42
N PHE A 5 -6.65 -18.44 3.61
CA PHE A 5 -6.09 -18.26 4.94
C PHE A 5 -6.83 -17.14 5.71
N PRO A 6 -6.86 -17.20 7.05
CA PRO A 6 -7.33 -16.09 7.86
C PRO A 6 -6.63 -14.78 7.45
N ASN A 7 -7.42 -13.71 7.26
CA ASN A 7 -6.94 -12.39 6.85
C ASN A 7 -6.21 -12.33 5.48
N GLN A 8 -6.35 -13.34 4.60
CA GLN A 8 -5.70 -13.32 3.28
C GLN A 8 -6.18 -12.19 2.38
N GLY A 9 -7.49 -11.92 2.36
CA GLY A 9 -8.09 -10.93 1.46
C GLY A 9 -7.88 -11.25 -0.02
N CYS A 10 -7.93 -10.21 -0.87
CA CYS A 10 -7.84 -10.33 -2.33
C CYS A 10 -6.51 -9.78 -2.89
N GLY A 11 -5.37 -10.18 -2.32
CA GLY A 11 -4.06 -9.67 -2.73
C GLY A 11 -3.71 -9.90 -4.20
N GLN A 12 -3.00 -8.93 -4.81
CA GLN A 12 -2.45 -9.02 -6.17
C GLN A 12 -0.93 -8.92 -6.12
N LYS A 13 -0.24 -9.68 -6.98
CA LYS A 13 1.23 -9.73 -7.00
C LYS A 13 1.78 -8.50 -7.74
N MET A 14 2.66 -7.78 -7.07
CA MET A 14 3.37 -6.64 -7.66
C MET A 14 4.60 -7.08 -8.49
N PRO A 15 5.09 -6.23 -9.40
CA PRO A 15 6.33 -6.47 -10.15
C PRO A 15 7.55 -6.66 -9.25
N ASP A 16 8.58 -7.33 -9.78
CA ASP A 16 9.85 -7.47 -9.08
C ASP A 16 10.48 -6.09 -8.83
N GLY A 17 11.14 -5.94 -7.68
CA GLY A 17 11.73 -4.66 -7.27
C GLY A 17 10.73 -3.64 -6.70
N SER A 18 9.46 -3.99 -6.54
CA SER A 18 8.45 -3.08 -5.98
C SER A 18 8.43 -3.00 -4.45
N PHE A 19 9.32 -3.69 -3.76
CA PHE A 19 9.39 -3.70 -2.29
C PHE A 19 10.78 -4.09 -1.78
N GLY A 20 11.05 -3.81 -0.51
CA GLY A 20 12.23 -4.31 0.22
C GLY A 20 13.57 -3.88 -0.38
N PRO A 21 14.62 -4.73 -0.29
CA PRO A 21 15.96 -4.37 -0.76
C PRO A 21 16.03 -3.99 -2.24
N GLY A 22 15.28 -4.67 -3.10
CA GLY A 22 15.26 -4.37 -4.54
C GLY A 22 14.72 -2.98 -4.84
N LEU A 23 13.71 -2.53 -4.08
CA LEU A 23 13.21 -1.15 -4.16
C LEU A 23 14.27 -0.14 -3.70
N ASN A 24 14.92 -0.39 -2.55
CA ASN A 24 15.92 0.51 -1.99
C ASN A 24 17.12 0.67 -2.95
N GLN A 25 17.59 -0.43 -3.53
CA GLN A 25 18.71 -0.43 -4.49
C GLN A 25 18.39 0.35 -5.78
N ASN A 26 17.11 0.42 -6.17
CA ASN A 26 16.66 1.19 -7.33
C ASN A 26 16.34 2.66 -7.03
N GLY A 27 16.62 3.14 -5.81
CA GLY A 27 16.38 4.53 -5.42
C GLY A 27 14.93 4.85 -5.05
N GLY A 28 14.13 3.83 -4.74
CA GLY A 28 12.72 3.98 -4.38
C GLY A 28 11.78 3.99 -5.59
N ALA A 29 10.57 4.52 -5.38
CA ALA A 29 9.51 4.56 -6.38
C ALA A 29 8.40 5.54 -5.95
N THR A 30 7.47 5.79 -6.87
CA THR A 30 6.19 6.41 -6.58
C THR A 30 5.08 5.36 -6.67
N TRP A 31 4.30 5.23 -5.58
CA TRP A 31 3.03 4.52 -5.60
C TRP A 31 1.90 5.52 -5.75
N ALA A 32 0.98 5.23 -6.66
CA ALA A 32 -0.26 5.95 -6.78
C ALA A 32 -1.42 5.01 -6.49
N ALA A 33 -2.40 5.49 -5.73
CA ALA A 33 -3.65 4.79 -5.47
C ALA A 33 -4.82 5.70 -5.83
N GLU A 34 -5.76 5.16 -6.58
CA GLU A 34 -7.00 5.84 -6.91
C GLU A 34 -8.16 5.05 -6.32
N TRP A 35 -8.86 5.67 -5.39
CA TRP A 35 -10.14 5.19 -4.88
C TRP A 35 -11.25 6.00 -5.54
N ASP A 36 -12.01 5.37 -6.43
CA ASP A 36 -13.12 5.99 -7.14
C ASP A 36 -14.39 5.14 -6.98
N PRO A 37 -15.17 5.38 -5.91
CA PRO A 37 -16.38 4.60 -5.64
C PRO A 37 -17.45 4.80 -6.72
N ALA A 38 -17.49 5.96 -7.37
CA ALA A 38 -18.47 6.26 -8.41
C ALA A 38 -18.12 5.64 -9.77
N ARG A 39 -16.83 5.38 -10.01
CA ARG A 39 -16.36 4.55 -11.15
C ARG A 39 -16.18 3.09 -10.78
N HIS A 40 -16.61 2.68 -9.59
CA HIS A 40 -16.61 1.29 -9.13
C HIS A 40 -15.23 0.63 -9.13
N HIS A 41 -14.16 1.34 -8.71
CA HIS A 41 -12.85 0.71 -8.60
C HIS A 41 -11.93 1.31 -7.54
N ILE A 42 -11.00 0.46 -7.08
CA ILE A 42 -9.73 0.88 -6.50
C ILE A 42 -8.62 0.42 -7.45
N ARG A 43 -7.75 1.33 -7.84
CA ARG A 43 -6.62 1.05 -8.74
C ARG A 43 -5.32 1.49 -8.10
N THR A 44 -4.25 0.75 -8.33
CA THR A 44 -2.91 1.15 -7.88
C THR A 44 -1.90 1.02 -9.01
N TRP A 45 -0.89 1.89 -8.95
CA TRP A 45 0.25 1.88 -9.85
C TRP A 45 1.54 1.92 -9.05
N PHE A 46 2.56 1.25 -9.58
CA PHE A 46 3.94 1.34 -9.15
C PHE A 46 4.77 1.92 -10.29
N PHE A 47 5.41 3.05 -10.02
CA PHE A 47 6.33 3.70 -10.93
C PHE A 47 7.74 3.62 -10.34
N PRO A 48 8.66 2.84 -10.93
CA PRO A 48 10.07 2.87 -10.54
C PRO A 48 10.60 4.31 -10.57
N ASN A 49 11.53 4.64 -9.67
CA ASN A 49 12.11 5.97 -9.60
C ASN A 49 12.63 6.42 -10.98
N GLY A 50 12.15 7.59 -11.45
CA GLY A 50 12.47 8.14 -12.77
C GLY A 50 11.54 7.70 -13.91
N GLN A 51 10.54 6.85 -13.64
CA GLN A 51 9.51 6.42 -14.59
C GLN A 51 8.11 6.94 -14.24
N GLU A 52 8.03 7.91 -13.33
CA GLU A 52 6.77 8.57 -12.99
C GLU A 52 6.22 9.34 -14.20
N PRO A 53 4.90 9.24 -14.47
CA PRO A 53 4.24 10.12 -15.43
C PRO A 53 4.48 11.61 -15.14
N GLU A 54 4.68 12.42 -16.18
CA GLU A 54 4.97 13.87 -16.06
C GLU A 54 3.87 14.64 -15.30
N ASP A 55 2.63 14.15 -15.36
CA ASP A 55 1.50 14.74 -14.67
C ASP A 55 1.54 14.52 -13.14
N LEU A 56 2.27 13.51 -12.65
CA LEU A 56 2.63 13.40 -11.23
C LEU A 56 3.67 14.44 -10.83
N ALA A 57 4.71 14.63 -11.64
CA ALA A 57 5.76 15.62 -11.38
C ALA A 57 5.23 17.07 -11.36
N SER A 58 4.17 17.33 -12.14
CA SER A 58 3.49 18.63 -12.17
C SER A 58 2.28 18.74 -11.21
N HIS A 59 2.10 17.75 -10.32
CA HIS A 59 1.01 17.67 -9.33
C HIS A 59 -0.40 17.82 -9.94
N LYS A 60 -0.61 17.27 -11.13
CA LYS A 60 -1.88 17.29 -11.88
C LYS A 60 -2.24 15.89 -12.38
N PRO A 61 -2.40 14.90 -11.47
CA PRO A 61 -2.57 13.50 -11.86
C PRO A 61 -3.80 13.28 -12.75
N ARG A 62 -3.62 12.50 -13.81
CA ARG A 62 -4.65 12.03 -14.75
C ARG A 62 -4.52 10.51 -14.93
N PRO A 63 -5.03 9.73 -13.96
CA PRO A 63 -4.87 8.27 -13.93
C PRO A 63 -5.41 7.55 -15.16
N GLU A 64 -6.33 8.16 -15.91
CA GLU A 64 -6.80 7.64 -17.20
C GLU A 64 -5.72 7.48 -18.27
N PHE A 65 -4.57 8.17 -18.16
CA PHE A 65 -3.47 8.11 -19.13
C PHE A 65 -2.27 7.29 -18.67
N TRP A 66 -2.29 6.73 -17.45
CA TRP A 66 -1.17 5.95 -16.90
C TRP A 66 -1.10 4.50 -17.39
N GLY A 67 -2.02 4.10 -18.27
CA GLY A 67 -2.09 2.74 -18.79
C GLY A 67 -2.66 1.73 -17.79
N ILE A 68 -2.23 0.47 -17.91
CA ILE A 68 -2.75 -0.64 -17.12
C ILE A 68 -2.27 -0.50 -15.66
N PRO A 69 -3.18 -0.49 -14.66
CA PRO A 69 -2.79 -0.44 -13.26
C PRO A 69 -2.09 -1.73 -12.85
N THR A 70 -1.15 -1.61 -11.91
CA THR A 70 -0.48 -2.76 -11.32
C THR A 70 -1.46 -3.63 -10.53
N SER A 71 -2.43 -3.01 -9.86
CA SER A 71 -3.54 -3.72 -9.24
C SER A 71 -4.89 -3.06 -9.55
N PHE A 72 -5.90 -3.90 -9.76
CA PHE A 72 -7.27 -3.45 -10.03
C PHE A 72 -8.27 -4.22 -9.16
N PHE A 73 -9.07 -3.50 -8.38
CA PHE A 73 -10.12 -4.03 -7.54
C PHE A 73 -11.46 -3.45 -7.98
N THR A 74 -12.40 -4.30 -8.37
CA THR A 74 -13.76 -3.87 -8.71
C THR A 74 -14.56 -3.56 -7.45
N LEU A 75 -15.29 -2.44 -7.48
CA LEU A 75 -16.29 -2.05 -6.49
C LEU A 75 -17.71 -2.12 -7.11
N ASP A 76 -17.90 -3.04 -8.05
CA ASP A 76 -19.20 -3.33 -8.63
C ASP A 76 -20.14 -3.89 -7.55
N PRO A 77 -21.34 -3.30 -7.34
CA PRO A 77 -22.25 -3.69 -6.27
C PRO A 77 -22.73 -5.14 -6.36
N ARG A 78 -22.57 -5.82 -7.51
CA ARG A 78 -22.87 -7.24 -7.67
C ARG A 78 -21.88 -8.16 -6.95
N PHE A 79 -20.65 -7.68 -6.72
CA PHE A 79 -19.54 -8.49 -6.20
C PHE A 79 -18.92 -7.87 -4.95
N CYS A 80 -18.70 -6.56 -4.95
CA CYS A 80 -18.10 -5.82 -3.85
C CYS A 80 -18.66 -4.39 -3.86
N SER A 81 -19.56 -4.07 -2.94
CA SER A 81 -20.11 -2.72 -2.88
C SER A 81 -19.04 -1.70 -2.44
N ALA A 82 -19.00 -0.56 -3.12
CA ALA A 82 -18.15 0.56 -2.71
C ALA A 82 -18.39 1.01 -1.25
N GLY A 83 -19.58 0.76 -0.71
CA GLY A 83 -19.92 1.07 0.68
C GLY A 83 -19.13 0.32 1.75
N HIS A 84 -18.36 -0.72 1.39
CA HIS A 84 -17.40 -1.36 2.29
C HIS A 84 -16.20 -0.46 2.64
N PHE A 85 -15.92 0.56 1.83
CA PHE A 85 -14.81 1.49 2.00
C PHE A 85 -15.35 2.89 2.29
N LYS A 86 -14.96 3.47 3.42
CA LYS A 86 -15.39 4.80 3.85
C LYS A 86 -14.41 5.38 4.85
N ASN A 87 -14.29 6.71 4.87
CA ASN A 87 -13.46 7.45 5.84
C ASN A 87 -12.06 6.86 5.98
N MET A 88 -11.44 6.57 4.83
CA MET A 88 -10.11 5.98 4.78
C MET A 88 -9.08 6.96 5.35
N ARG A 89 -8.09 6.44 6.07
CA ARG A 89 -6.93 7.19 6.57
C ARG A 89 -5.65 6.55 6.07
N MET A 90 -4.64 7.38 5.85
CA MET A 90 -3.30 6.91 5.51
C MET A 90 -2.57 6.51 6.80
N VAL A 91 -1.92 5.35 6.78
CA VAL A 91 -1.15 4.81 7.91
C VAL A 91 0.18 4.33 7.37
N PHE A 92 1.27 4.76 8.01
CA PHE A 92 2.60 4.21 7.82
C PHE A 92 3.00 3.54 9.13
N ASP A 93 3.33 2.26 9.07
CA ASP A 93 3.82 1.51 10.22
C ASP A 93 4.95 0.55 9.81
N THR A 94 5.74 0.18 10.80
CA THR A 94 6.67 -0.94 10.73
C THR A 94 6.44 -1.74 12.00
N THR A 95 5.81 -2.91 11.87
CA THR A 95 5.59 -3.84 12.98
C THR A 95 6.48 -5.07 12.84
N PHE A 96 6.62 -5.81 13.94
CA PHE A 96 7.44 -7.01 13.99
C PHE A 96 6.61 -8.22 14.40
N CYS A 97 6.84 -9.32 13.70
CA CYS A 97 6.22 -10.61 14.00
C CYS A 97 4.68 -10.56 13.92
N GLY A 98 3.98 -10.62 15.04
CA GLY A 98 2.52 -10.58 15.09
C GLY A 98 1.85 -11.71 14.31
N ASP A 99 0.60 -11.46 13.92
CA ASP A 99 -0.30 -12.47 13.35
C ASP A 99 0.15 -13.00 11.99
N TYR A 100 0.91 -12.21 11.23
CA TYR A 100 1.44 -12.61 9.93
C TYR A 100 2.89 -13.08 10.02
N GLY A 101 3.76 -12.30 10.67
CA GLY A 101 5.19 -12.58 10.72
C GLY A 101 5.52 -13.83 11.52
N ASN A 102 4.90 -14.08 12.69
CA ASN A 102 5.19 -15.29 13.47
C ASN A 102 4.95 -16.60 12.70
N PRO A 103 3.78 -16.84 12.08
CA PRO A 103 3.52 -18.10 11.39
C PRO A 103 4.32 -18.24 10.08
N THR A 104 4.82 -17.15 9.50
CA THR A 104 5.53 -17.17 8.20
C THR A 104 7.04 -17.05 8.31
N PHE A 105 7.58 -16.78 9.51
CA PHE A 105 8.99 -16.46 9.70
C PHE A 105 9.93 -17.58 9.27
N ALA A 106 9.65 -18.82 9.68
CA ALA A 106 10.53 -19.95 9.38
C ALA A 106 10.65 -20.23 7.87
N SER A 107 9.58 -20.00 7.10
CA SER A 107 9.60 -20.16 5.65
C SER A 107 10.18 -18.94 4.92
N SER A 108 9.97 -17.73 5.45
CA SER A 108 10.41 -16.47 4.82
C SER A 108 11.87 -16.14 5.14
N CYS A 109 12.38 -16.61 6.28
CA CYS A 109 13.74 -16.39 6.76
C CYS A 109 14.40 -17.75 7.09
N PRO A 110 14.56 -18.64 6.08
CA PRO A 110 15.15 -19.95 6.30
C PRO A 110 16.60 -19.82 6.79
N GLY A 111 16.99 -20.69 7.73
CA GLY A 111 18.36 -20.72 8.25
C GLY A 111 18.64 -19.79 9.44
N VAL A 112 17.71 -18.90 9.82
CA VAL A 112 17.86 -18.08 11.05
C VAL A 112 17.87 -18.96 12.30
N GLY A 113 17.06 -20.03 12.32
CA GLY A 113 17.03 -20.99 13.43
C GLY A 113 16.49 -20.43 14.75
N MET A 114 15.77 -19.31 14.72
CA MET A 114 15.15 -18.65 15.88
C MET A 114 13.66 -18.43 15.63
N SER A 115 12.91 -18.20 16.71
CA SER A 115 11.57 -17.62 16.58
C SER A 115 11.67 -16.18 16.06
N CYS A 116 10.60 -15.67 15.45
CA CYS A 116 10.56 -14.27 15.00
C CYS A 116 10.86 -13.30 16.15
N ASN A 117 10.20 -13.51 17.31
CA ASN A 117 10.38 -12.67 18.49
C ASN A 117 11.84 -12.69 19.00
N ASP A 118 12.46 -13.87 19.03
CA ASP A 118 13.87 -13.99 19.42
C ASP A 118 14.79 -13.25 18.45
N PHE A 119 14.56 -13.38 17.14
CA PHE A 119 15.36 -12.72 16.13
C PHE A 119 15.27 -11.19 16.28
N VAL A 120 14.06 -10.65 16.37
CA VAL A 120 13.84 -9.20 16.56
C VAL A 120 14.49 -8.69 17.84
N GLN A 121 14.41 -9.45 18.93
CA GLN A 121 14.98 -9.03 20.21
C GLN A 121 16.52 -9.10 20.24
N LYS A 122 17.11 -10.10 19.58
CA LYS A 122 18.54 -10.45 19.72
C LYS A 122 19.41 -9.98 18.56
N LYS A 123 18.81 -9.50 17.47
CA LYS A 123 19.49 -9.08 16.24
C LYS A 123 19.11 -7.65 15.80
N PRO A 124 19.22 -6.64 16.68
CA PRO A 124 18.84 -5.27 16.35
C PRO A 124 19.61 -4.72 15.13
N GLU A 125 20.82 -5.19 14.89
CA GLU A 125 21.66 -4.81 13.75
C GLU A 125 21.05 -5.16 12.38
N GLU A 126 20.21 -6.19 12.31
CA GLU A 126 19.56 -6.66 11.07
C GLU A 126 18.43 -5.73 10.62
N PHE A 127 18.03 -4.76 11.45
CA PHE A 127 16.93 -3.84 11.19
C PHE A 127 17.39 -2.43 10.80
N ALA A 128 18.67 -2.23 10.50
CA ALA A 128 19.20 -0.93 10.07
C ALA A 128 18.49 -0.35 8.83
N GLU A 129 18.01 -1.22 7.93
CA GLU A 129 17.27 -0.86 6.71
C GLU A 129 15.73 -0.88 6.89
N ALA A 130 15.23 -1.08 8.11
CA ALA A 130 13.80 -1.15 8.41
C ALA A 130 13.19 0.24 8.71
N TYR A 131 13.27 1.16 7.76
CA TYR A 131 12.75 2.53 7.90
C TYR A 131 12.01 3.01 6.65
N TRP A 132 11.19 4.06 6.80
CA TRP A 132 10.55 4.76 5.69
C TRP A 132 11.29 6.07 5.42
N SER A 133 11.67 6.30 4.16
CA SER A 133 12.09 7.62 3.68
C SER A 133 11.08 8.10 2.64
N ILE A 134 10.25 9.07 3.03
CA ILE A 134 9.12 9.54 2.23
C ILE A 134 9.46 10.92 1.69
N ARG A 135 9.60 11.02 0.36
CA ARG A 135 9.92 12.28 -0.33
C ARG A 135 8.73 13.24 -0.36
N GLY A 136 7.53 12.71 -0.53
CA GLY A 136 6.30 13.49 -0.64
C GLY A 136 5.08 12.58 -0.49
N LEU A 137 3.98 13.20 -0.06
CA LEU A 137 2.68 12.56 0.06
C LEU A 137 1.63 13.57 -0.39
N ASP A 138 1.07 13.33 -1.57
CA ASP A 138 0.05 14.19 -2.16
C ASP A 138 -1.30 13.48 -2.17
N VAL A 139 -2.36 14.21 -1.85
CA VAL A 139 -3.74 13.73 -1.90
C VAL A 139 -4.55 14.61 -2.83
N TYR A 140 -5.23 13.99 -3.78
CA TYR A 140 -6.02 14.67 -4.79
C TYR A 140 -7.48 14.26 -4.69
N GLN A 141 -8.36 15.18 -5.06
CA GLN A 141 -9.78 14.92 -5.18
C GLN A 141 -10.22 15.24 -6.61
N ARG A 142 -11.03 14.36 -7.21
CA ARG A 142 -11.61 14.64 -8.51
C ARG A 142 -12.49 15.91 -8.45
N PRO A 143 -12.38 16.82 -9.43
CA PRO A 143 -13.31 17.94 -9.55
C PRO A 143 -14.76 17.44 -9.58
N GLY A 144 -15.63 18.04 -8.76
CA GLY A 144 -17.03 17.61 -8.61
C GLY A 144 -17.33 16.64 -7.47
N TYR A 145 -16.32 16.13 -6.75
CA TYR A 145 -16.50 15.37 -5.50
C TYR A 145 -16.34 16.22 -4.24
N ALA A 146 -15.87 17.45 -4.39
CA ALA A 146 -15.85 18.42 -3.30
C ALA A 146 -17.28 18.92 -3.03
N THR A 147 -17.99 18.23 -2.14
CA THR A 147 -18.97 18.77 -1.15
C THR A 147 -19.93 17.68 -0.66
N LEU A 148 -19.43 16.61 -0.05
CA LEU A 148 -20.20 15.86 0.95
C LEU A 148 -19.19 15.45 2.04
N GLU A 149 -19.18 16.20 3.15
CA GLU A 149 -18.51 15.83 4.41
C GLU A 149 -17.00 16.06 4.59
N ALA A 150 -16.47 17.22 4.19
CA ALA A 150 -15.33 17.76 4.95
C ALA A 150 -15.87 18.39 6.26
N LYS A 151 -16.27 17.56 7.23
CA LYS A 151 -16.49 18.03 8.61
C LYS A 151 -15.10 18.26 9.22
N PRO A 152 -14.83 19.40 9.89
CA PRO A 152 -13.54 19.65 10.52
C PRO A 152 -13.17 18.48 11.44
N MET A 153 -11.94 17.97 11.28
CA MET A 153 -11.38 16.98 12.20
C MET A 153 -11.27 17.65 13.58
N GLU A 154 -12.19 17.35 14.50
CA GLU A 154 -12.07 17.82 15.88
C GLU A 154 -10.78 17.24 16.49
N PRO A 155 -9.98 18.05 17.20
CA PRO A 155 -8.79 17.54 17.87
C PRO A 155 -9.22 16.50 18.90
N SER A 156 -8.60 15.32 18.85
CA SER A 156 -8.77 14.30 19.88
C SER A 156 -8.40 14.92 21.23
N ARG A 157 -9.30 14.80 22.20
CA ARG A 157 -8.91 14.85 23.62
C ARG A 157 -8.10 13.62 23.98
#